data_AF-A0A699SPX4-F1
#
_entry.id   AF-A0A699SPX4-F1
#
_cell.length_a   1.000
_cell.length_b   1.000
_cell.length_c   1.000
_cell.angle_alpha   90.00
_cell.angle_beta   90.00
_cell.angle_gamma   90.00
#
_symmetry.space_group_name_H-M   'P 1'
#
loop_
_entity.id
_entity.type
_entity.pdbx_description
1 polymer ?
#
loop_
_entity_poly.entity_id
_entity_poly.type
_entity_poly.pdbx_seq_one_letter_code
_entity_poly.pdbx_strand_id
1 'polypeptide(L)'
;MSSVRTPQQNGVVERRNRTLVEAARTMLIFSRAPLFLWAEAIATACFTQNRSIIHRRFNKTRYELINGRKPDISFLHVFGALCYPKNDREDIGK
;
A
#
# COMPACT_ATOMS: atom_id res chain seq x y z
N MET A 1 5.64 -18.66 -12.36
CA MET A 1 6.58 -19.80 -12.26
C MET A 1 7.74 -19.41 -11.34
N SER A 2 7.79 -19.94 -10.12
CA SER A 2 8.95 -19.80 -9.23
C SER A 2 9.98 -20.88 -9.57
N SER A 3 11.21 -20.49 -9.90
CA SER A 3 12.30 -21.45 -10.14
C SER A 3 12.79 -22.01 -8.81
N VAL A 4 12.70 -23.33 -8.64
CA VAL A 4 13.01 -24.09 -7.41
C VAL A 4 14.49 -23.94 -6.94
N ARG A 5 15.37 -23.29 -7.71
CA ARG A 5 16.83 -23.42 -7.56
C ARG A 5 17.62 -22.13 -7.27
N THR A 6 17.00 -21.03 -6.84
CA THR A 6 17.76 -19.85 -6.36
C THR A 6 17.32 -19.41 -4.96
N PRO A 7 17.97 -19.92 -3.89
CA PRO A 7 17.61 -19.61 -2.50
C PRO A 7 17.57 -18.11 -2.20
N GLN A 8 18.43 -17.32 -2.85
CA GLN A 8 18.55 -15.89 -2.64
C GLN A 8 17.33 -15.11 -3.19
N GLN A 9 16.78 -15.53 -4.33
CA GLN A 9 15.58 -14.90 -4.90
C GLN A 9 14.33 -15.23 -4.08
N ASN A 10 14.22 -16.49 -3.63
CA ASN A 10 13.13 -16.91 -2.75
C ASN A 10 13.14 -16.13 -1.43
N GLY A 11 14.30 -15.94 -0.81
CA GLY A 11 14.41 -15.17 0.43
C GLY A 11 14.01 -13.69 0.27
N VAL A 12 14.24 -13.08 -0.90
CA VAL A 12 13.77 -11.71 -1.18
C VAL A 12 12.24 -11.68 -1.30
N VAL A 13 11.65 -12.63 -2.02
CA VAL A 13 10.19 -12.73 -2.19
C VAL A 13 9.50 -13.04 -0.86
N GLU A 14 10.03 -13.97 -0.07
CA GLU A 14 9.49 -14.33 1.24
C GLU A 14 9.45 -13.15 2.20
N ARG A 15 10.55 -12.40 2.32
CA ARG A 15 10.58 -11.18 3.15
C ARG A 15 9.54 -10.17 2.68
N ARG A 16 9.42 -10.01 1.36
CA ARG A 16 8.47 -9.06 0.77
C ARG A 16 7.02 -9.46 1.03
N ASN A 17 6.70 -10.75 0.89
CA ASN A 17 5.38 -11.30 1.17
C ASN A 17 5.04 -11.17 2.65
N ARG A 18 5.99 -11.45 3.55
CA ARG A 18 5.80 -11.24 4.99
C ARG A 18 5.44 -9.79 5.32
N THR A 19 6.19 -8.82 4.80
CA THR A 19 5.90 -7.39 5.03
C THR A 19 4.53 -6.96 4.48
N LEU A 20 4.09 -7.54 3.35
CA LEU A 20 2.75 -7.24 2.81
C LEU A 20 1.65 -7.80 3.71
N VAL A 21 1.80 -9.04 4.17
CA VAL A 21 0.84 -9.69 5.07
C VAL A 21 0.76 -8.96 6.42
N GLU A 22 1.91 -8.58 6.99
CA GLU A 22 1.97 -7.80 8.23
C GLU A 22 1.26 -6.45 8.07
N ALA A 23 1.52 -5.72 6.99
CA ALA A 23 0.86 -4.44 6.74
C ALA A 23 -0.66 -4.58 6.58
N ALA A 24 -1.13 -5.59 5.84
CA ALA A 24 -2.56 -5.83 5.69
C ALA A 24 -3.23 -6.20 7.02
N ARG A 25 -2.57 -7.02 7.86
CA ARG A 25 -3.04 -7.32 9.22
C ARG A 25 -3.14 -6.06 10.07
N THR A 26 -2.13 -5.18 10.03
CA THR A 26 -2.16 -3.90 10.73
C THR A 26 -3.32 -3.02 10.25
N MET A 27 -3.57 -2.94 8.94
CA MET A 27 -4.70 -2.20 8.38
C MET A 27 -6.05 -2.72 8.88
N LEU A 28 -6.25 -4.04 8.89
CA LEU A 28 -7.48 -4.66 9.40
C LEU A 28 -7.69 -4.38 10.89
N ILE A 29 -6.65 -4.56 11.71
CA ILE A 29 -6.72 -4.32 13.16
C ILE A 29 -7.02 -2.85 13.45
N PHE A 30 -6.31 -1.93 12.78
CA PHE A 30 -6.47 -0.48 12.97
C PHE A 30 -7.89 -0.02 12.63
N SER A 31 -8.43 -0.49 11.50
CA SER A 31 -9.77 -0.13 11.04
C SER A 31 -10.91 -0.89 11.72
N ARG A 32 -10.58 -1.87 12.59
CA ARG A 32 -11.55 -2.85 13.13
C ARG A 32 -12.37 -3.53 12.02
N ALA A 33 -11.76 -3.70 10.85
CA ALA A 33 -12.43 -4.27 9.68
C ALA A 33 -12.59 -5.79 9.83
N PRO A 34 -13.70 -6.36 9.33
CA PRO A 34 -13.88 -7.80 9.28
C PRO A 34 -12.78 -8.53 8.50
N LEU A 35 -12.42 -9.74 8.95
CA LEU A 35 -11.38 -10.55 8.33
C LEU A 35 -11.69 -10.92 6.86
N PHE A 36 -12.96 -10.96 6.44
CA PHE A 36 -13.30 -11.24 5.06
C PHE A 36 -12.75 -10.18 4.08
N LEU A 37 -12.45 -8.97 4.55
CA LEU A 37 -11.81 -7.90 3.78
C LEU A 37 -10.28 -8.07 3.62
N TRP A 38 -9.71 -9.21 4.01
CA TRP A 38 -8.27 -9.45 3.92
C TRP A 38 -7.69 -9.26 2.51
N ALA A 39 -8.44 -9.64 1.47
CA ALA A 39 -8.02 -9.46 0.08
C ALA A 39 -7.89 -7.96 -0.27
N GLU A 40 -8.87 -7.15 0.14
CA GLU A 40 -8.86 -5.69 -0.03
C GLU A 40 -7.74 -5.04 0.78
N ALA A 41 -7.49 -5.50 2.01
CA ALA A 41 -6.39 -5.03 2.84
C ALA A 41 -5.02 -5.33 2.20
N ILE A 42 -4.83 -6.53 1.62
CA ILE A 42 -3.61 -6.90 0.91
C ILE A 42 -3.44 -6.06 -0.36
N ALA A 43 -4.50 -5.87 -1.14
CA ALA A 43 -4.48 -5.04 -2.34
C ALA A 43 -4.11 -3.59 -2.01
N THR A 44 -4.74 -3.03 -0.96
CA THR A 44 -4.46 -1.68 -0.47
C THR A 44 -3.03 -1.54 0.04
N ALA A 45 -2.56 -2.50 0.85
CA ALA A 45 -1.17 -2.51 1.34
C ALA A 45 -0.17 -2.56 0.18
N CYS A 46 -0.41 -3.42 -0.82
CA CYS A 46 0.43 -3.51 -2.00
C CYS A 46 0.42 -2.20 -2.81
N PHE A 47 -0.76 -1.64 -3.05
CA PHE A 47 -0.97 -0.41 -3.80
C PHE A 47 -0.22 0.78 -3.17
N THR A 48 -0.40 0.96 -1.86
CA THR A 48 0.24 2.02 -1.08
C THR A 48 1.74 1.83 -1.05
N GLN A 49 2.24 0.63 -0.69
CA GLN A 49 3.67 0.38 -0.59
C GLN A 49 4.42 0.51 -1.93
N ASN A 50 3.76 0.22 -3.06
CA ASN A 50 4.37 0.40 -4.38
C ASN A 50 4.55 1.87 -4.75
N ARG A 51 3.73 2.76 -4.19
CA ARG A 51 3.73 4.20 -4.46
C ARG A 51 4.39 5.05 -3.38
N SER A 52 4.54 4.56 -2.15
CA SER A 52 5.12 5.34 -1.03
C SER A 52 6.52 4.88 -0.61
N ILE A 53 6.87 3.61 -0.77
CA ILE A 53 8.19 3.12 -0.34
C ILE A 53 9.23 3.49 -1.38
N ILE A 54 10.17 4.33 -0.97
CA ILE A 54 11.34 4.72 -1.75
C ILE A 54 12.37 3.59 -1.70
N HIS A 55 12.77 3.11 -2.87
CA HIS A 55 13.87 2.18 -3.02
C HIS A 55 15.19 2.93 -2.88
N ARG A 56 15.86 2.78 -1.71
CA ARG A 56 17.09 3.54 -1.35
C ARG A 56 18.14 3.62 -2.46
N ARG A 57 18.39 2.51 -3.18
CA ARG A 57 19.37 2.47 -4.28
C ARG A 57 19.09 3.46 -5.42
N PHE A 58 17.82 3.71 -5.72
CA PHE A 58 17.40 4.49 -6.88
C PHE A 58 16.78 5.83 -6.50
N ASN A 59 16.55 6.06 -5.19
CA ASN A 59 15.79 7.19 -4.66
C ASN A 59 14.44 7.40 -5.36
N LYS A 60 13.80 6.30 -5.77
CA LYS A 60 12.53 6.26 -6.50
C LYS A 60 11.61 5.21 -5.91
N THR A 61 10.30 5.43 -6.04
CA THR A 61 9.28 4.44 -5.69
C THR A 61 9.26 3.33 -6.73
N ARG A 62 8.70 2.16 -6.40
CA ARG A 62 8.55 1.08 -7.40
C ARG A 62 7.63 1.48 -8.54
N TYR A 63 6.61 2.28 -8.25
CA TYR A 63 5.75 2.86 -9.26
C TYR A 63 6.54 3.71 -10.26
N GLU A 64 7.44 4.58 -9.79
CA GLU A 64 8.32 5.40 -10.65
C GLU A 64 9.27 4.55 -11.48
N LEU A 65 9.83 3.49 -10.90
CA LEU A 65 10.76 2.61 -11.62
C LEU A 65 10.09 1.87 -12.78
N ILE A 66 8.80 1.51 -12.64
CA ILE A 66 8.05 0.77 -13.65
C ILE A 66 7.39 1.72 -14.66
N ASN A 67 6.79 2.82 -14.19
CA ASN A 67 5.96 3.69 -15.02
C ASN A 67 6.65 4.98 -15.47
N GLY A 68 7.88 5.24 -15.02
CA GLY A 68 8.65 6.44 -15.39
C GLY A 68 8.11 7.77 -14.87
N ARG A 69 6.99 7.77 -14.14
CA ARG A 69 6.31 8.97 -13.61
C ARG A 69 6.13 8.88 -12.10
N LYS A 70 6.15 10.02 -11.42
CA LYS A 70 5.85 10.11 -9.99
C LYS A 70 4.40 9.67 -9.72
N PRO A 71 4.13 8.86 -8.68
CA PRO A 71 2.76 8.57 -8.31
C PRO A 71 2.12 9.84 -7.74
N ASP A 72 0.90 10.13 -8.17
CA ASP A 72 0.01 10.93 -7.35
C ASP A 72 -0.40 10.10 -6.12
N ILE A 73 -0.42 10.72 -4.95
CA ILE A 73 -0.78 10.11 -3.67
C ILE A 73 -1.90 10.88 -2.97
N SER A 74 -2.37 11.99 -3.55
CA SER A 74 -3.42 12.84 -2.99
C SER A 74 -4.74 12.10 -2.80
N PHE A 75 -5.00 11.08 -3.62
CA PHE A 75 -6.19 10.24 -3.57
C PHE A 75 -6.08 9.05 -2.59
N LEU A 76 -4.97 8.91 -1.84
CA LEU A 76 -4.88 7.85 -0.85
C LEU A 76 -5.79 8.15 0.34
N HIS A 77 -6.57 7.16 0.74
CA HIS A 77 -7.50 7.27 1.85
C HIS A 77 -7.19 6.26 2.95
N VAL A 78 -7.66 6.54 4.16
CA VAL A 78 -7.55 5.62 5.29
C VAL A 78 -8.39 4.38 5.02
N PHE A 79 -7.74 3.22 5.05
CA PHE A 79 -8.42 1.93 4.87
C PHE A 79 -9.51 1.74 5.94
N GLY A 80 -10.72 1.36 5.52
CA GLY A 80 -11.85 1.09 6.41
C GLY A 80 -12.57 2.32 6.97
N ALA A 81 -12.29 3.52 6.48
CA ALA A 81 -13.08 4.69 6.83
C ALA A 81 -14.52 4.57 6.26
N LEU A 82 -15.52 4.75 7.13
CA LEU A 82 -16.94 4.70 6.77
C LEU A 82 -17.40 5.94 5.99
N CYS A 83 -16.76 7.08 6.22
CA CYS A 83 -17.07 8.35 5.60
C CYS A 83 -15.84 9.26 5.57
N TYR A 84 -15.73 10.06 4.50
CA TYR A 84 -14.74 11.12 4.38
C TYR A 84 -15.48 12.46 4.48
N PRO A 85 -15.12 13.36 5.40
CA PRO A 85 -15.57 14.73 5.29
C PRO A 85 -14.97 15.30 4.00
N LYS A 86 -15.81 15.48 2.98
CA LYS A 86 -15.48 16.40 1.89
C LYS A 86 -15.42 17.77 2.55
N ASN A 87 -14.21 18.28 2.76
CA ASN A 87 -14.03 19.70 3.04
C ASN A 87 -14.37 20.45 1.74
N ASP A 88 -15.67 20.52 1.44
CA ASP A 88 -16.21 21.57 0.59
C ASP A 88 -16.12 22.81 1.47
N ARG A 89 -14.93 23.42 1.52
CA ARG A 89 -14.73 24.75 2.10
C ARG A 89 -15.48 25.75 1.22
N GLU A 90 -16.80 25.71 1.29
CA GLU A 90 -17.56 26.94 1.13
C GLU A 90 -17.32 27.70 2.42
N ASP A 91 -16.41 28.68 2.34
CA ASP A 91 -16.27 29.72 3.33
C ASP A 91 -17.64 30.39 3.50
N ILE A 92 -18.45 29.88 4.44
CA ILE A 92 -19.61 30.62 4.93
C ILE A 92 -19.03 31.74 5.77
N GLY A 93 -18.64 32.82 5.08
CA GLY A 93 -18.40 34.11 5.68
C GLY A 93 -19.66 34.53 6.43
N LYS A 94 -19.51 34.70 7.74
CA LYS A 94 -20.34 35.60 8.53
C LYS A 94 -19.46 36.71 9.05
#